data_AF-A0A2X3JE48-F1
#
_entry.id   AF-A0A2X3JE48-F1
#
_cell.length_a   1.000
_cell.length_b   1.000
_cell.length_c   1.000
_cell.angle_alpha   90.00
_cell.angle_beta   90.00
_cell.angle_gamma   90.00
#
_symmetry.space_group_name_H-M   'P 1'
#
loop_
_entity.id
_entity.type
_entity.pdbx_description
1 polymer ?
#
loop_
_entity_poly.entity_id
_entity_poly.type
_entity_poly.pdbx_seq_one_letter_code
_entity_poly.pdbx_strand_id
1 'polypeptide(L)'
;MVDMTKNTTEKKLTQSDIRGVFIRSNLFQGSWNFERMQALGFCFSMVPAIRRLYPENNDARKQAIKRHLEFFNTHPYVAAPVLGVTLAMEEQRANGAEIDDGAINGIKVGLMGPLAGVGDPIFWGTVRPVFAALGAGIAMSGSLLGPLLFLSCSTRCVC
;
A
#
# COMPACT_ATOMS: atom_id res chain seq x y z
N MET A 1 -31.00 13.68 28.58
CA MET A 1 -30.99 13.48 27.12
C MET A 1 -31.06 14.85 26.47
N VAL A 2 -29.96 15.34 25.93
CA VAL A 2 -29.79 15.93 24.59
C VAL A 2 -28.31 16.29 24.48
N ASP A 3 -27.73 15.83 23.38
CA ASP A 3 -26.33 15.55 23.11
C ASP A 3 -25.41 16.78 23.20
N MET A 4 -24.28 16.57 23.89
CA MET A 4 -23.13 17.46 23.80
C MET A 4 -22.44 17.18 22.47
N THR A 5 -22.87 17.88 21.41
CA THR A 5 -22.21 17.89 20.10
C THR A 5 -20.78 18.38 20.25
N LYS A 6 -19.87 17.43 20.50
CA LYS A 6 -18.43 17.61 20.32
C LYS A 6 -18.22 17.91 18.84
N ASN A 7 -18.05 19.18 18.49
CA ASN A 7 -17.47 19.60 17.21
C ASN A 7 -16.01 19.13 17.16
N THR A 8 -15.80 17.83 17.00
CA THR A 8 -14.50 17.27 16.68
C THR A 8 -14.41 17.37 15.18
N THR A 9 -13.65 18.34 14.67
CA THR A 9 -13.32 18.43 13.23
C THR A 9 -12.91 17.05 12.75
N GLU A 10 -13.76 16.38 11.97
CA GLU A 10 -13.47 15.05 11.44
C GLU A 10 -12.15 15.14 10.68
N LYS A 11 -11.17 14.36 11.11
CA LYS A 11 -9.88 14.28 10.44
C LYS A 11 -10.06 13.39 9.23
N LYS A 12 -10.46 14.02 8.13
CA LYS A 12 -10.69 13.33 6.87
C LYS A 12 -9.44 13.29 6.01
N LEU A 13 -9.14 12.13 5.43
CA LEU A 13 -8.09 11.98 4.43
C LEU A 13 -8.49 12.73 3.17
N THR A 14 -7.54 13.47 2.61
CA THR A 14 -7.79 14.29 1.42
C THR A 14 -7.33 13.54 0.17
N GLN A 15 -7.93 13.84 -0.99
CA GLN A 15 -7.52 13.21 -2.26
C GLN A 15 -6.05 13.46 -2.63
N SER A 16 -5.42 14.52 -2.10
CA SER A 16 -3.98 14.73 -2.23
C SER A 16 -3.16 13.71 -1.43
N ASP A 17 -3.64 13.26 -0.27
CA ASP A 17 -2.92 12.28 0.54
C ASP A 17 -2.99 10.90 -0.08
N ILE A 18 -4.16 10.52 -0.59
CA ILE A 18 -4.34 9.23 -1.29
C ILE A 18 -3.40 9.16 -2.50
N ARG A 19 -3.34 10.23 -3.31
CA ARG A 19 -2.36 10.34 -4.40
C ARG A 19 -0.92 10.32 -3.89
N GLY A 20 -0.66 10.95 -2.75
CA GLY A 20 0.65 10.92 -2.09
C GLY A 20 1.06 9.53 -1.57
N VAL A 21 0.11 8.73 -1.10
CA VAL A 21 0.30 7.32 -0.71
C VAL A 21 0.58 6.50 -1.97
N PHE A 22 -0.23 6.68 -3.02
CA PHE A 22 -0.11 5.98 -4.29
C PHE A 22 1.26 6.21 -4.96
N ILE A 23 1.74 7.45 -5.02
CA ILE A 23 3.07 7.74 -5.57
C ILE A 23 4.16 7.08 -4.72
N ARG A 24 4.01 7.06 -3.40
CA ARG A 24 4.99 6.42 -2.49
C ARG A 24 4.94 4.90 -2.52
N SER A 25 3.77 4.29 -2.79
CA SER A 25 3.63 2.84 -2.92
C SER A 25 4.29 2.28 -4.17
N ASN A 26 4.65 3.12 -5.15
CA ASN A 26 5.51 2.67 -6.26
C ASN A 26 6.92 2.28 -5.78
N LEU A 27 7.39 2.85 -4.67
CA LEU A 27 8.69 2.57 -4.07
C LEU A 27 8.62 1.52 -2.95
N PHE A 28 7.54 0.73 -2.91
CA PHE A 28 7.27 -0.23 -1.82
C PHE A 28 8.35 -1.30 -1.65
N GLN A 29 8.98 -1.74 -2.75
CA GLN A 29 10.09 -2.69 -2.72
C GLN A 29 11.47 -2.06 -2.52
N GLY A 30 11.57 -0.72 -2.44
CA GLY A 30 12.86 -0.03 -2.35
C GLY A 30 13.66 -0.31 -1.08
N SER A 31 13.00 -0.81 -0.03
CA SER A 31 13.61 -1.08 1.27
C SER A 31 13.28 -2.48 1.78
N TRP A 32 13.53 -3.49 0.95
CA TRP A 32 13.34 -4.88 1.31
C TRP A 32 14.42 -5.34 2.29
N ASN A 33 14.03 -5.89 3.44
CA ASN A 33 14.95 -6.34 4.50
C ASN A 33 14.64 -7.78 4.92
N PHE A 34 15.63 -8.59 5.25
CA PHE A 34 15.37 -9.97 5.71
C PHE A 34 14.64 -10.04 7.07
N GLU A 35 14.81 -9.04 7.93
CA GLU A 35 14.16 -9.02 9.25
C GLU A 35 12.65 -8.75 9.16
N ARG A 36 12.21 -7.88 8.23
CA ARG A 36 10.81 -7.37 8.19
C ARG A 36 10.21 -7.27 6.79
N MET A 37 10.89 -7.80 5.79
CA MET A 37 10.56 -7.80 4.36
C MET A 37 10.18 -6.40 3.86
N GLN A 38 8.90 -6.15 3.57
CA GLN A 38 8.42 -4.90 2.97
C GLN A 38 7.81 -3.93 4.00
N ALA A 39 7.91 -4.22 5.29
CA ALA A 39 7.34 -3.39 6.36
C ALA A 39 7.74 -1.90 6.26
N LEU A 40 9.01 -1.62 5.93
CA LEU A 40 9.48 -0.24 5.83
C LEU A 40 8.86 0.50 4.62
N GLY A 41 8.64 -0.20 3.50
CA GLY A 41 7.93 0.33 2.34
C GLY A 41 6.46 0.62 2.63
N PHE A 42 5.83 -0.24 3.43
CA PHE A 42 4.47 -0.02 3.95
C PHE A 42 4.40 1.21 4.84
N CYS A 43 5.31 1.33 5.81
CA CYS A 43 5.39 2.50 6.67
C CYS A 43 5.63 3.79 5.87
N PHE A 44 6.54 3.78 4.89
CA PHE A 44 6.85 4.93 4.04
C PHE A 44 5.62 5.39 3.23
N SER A 45 4.85 4.45 2.70
CA SER A 45 3.62 4.73 1.95
C SER A 45 2.56 5.40 2.83
N MET A 46 2.50 5.03 4.12
CA MET A 46 1.52 5.56 5.09
C MET A 46 1.90 6.92 5.70
N VAL A 47 3.16 7.37 5.59
CA VAL A 47 3.64 8.66 6.15
C VAL A 47 2.74 9.86 5.85
N PRO A 48 2.30 10.15 4.60
CA PRO A 48 1.47 11.32 4.33
C PRO A 48 0.13 11.28 5.07
N ALA A 49 -0.49 10.11 5.20
CA ALA A 49 -1.73 9.94 5.93
C ALA A 49 -1.53 10.13 7.45
N ILE A 50 -0.51 9.49 8.01
CA ILE A 50 -0.18 9.60 9.45
C ILE A 50 0.14 11.06 9.82
N ARG A 51 0.84 11.80 8.95
CA ARG A 51 1.16 13.22 9.16
C ARG A 51 -0.07 14.12 9.27
N ARG A 52 -1.17 13.76 8.60
CA ARG A 52 -2.42 14.53 8.64
C ARG A 52 -3.32 14.10 9.79
N LEU A 53 -3.37 12.80 10.08
CA LEU A 53 -4.18 12.25 11.17
C LEU A 53 -3.60 12.61 12.55
N TYR A 54 -2.27 12.66 12.69
CA TYR A 54 -1.57 12.91 13.95
C TYR A 54 -0.60 14.11 13.86
N PRO A 55 -0.75 15.13 14.74
CA PRO A 55 0.13 16.30 14.75
C PRO A 55 1.59 15.96 15.10
N GLU A 56 2.51 16.86 14.78
CA GLU A 56 3.93 16.72 15.08
C GLU A 56 4.20 16.57 16.58
N ASN A 57 5.20 15.77 16.93
CA ASN A 57 5.63 15.46 18.30
C ASN A 57 4.64 14.72 19.22
N ASN A 58 3.54 14.19 18.69
CA ASN A 58 2.60 13.39 19.47
C ASN A 58 3.06 11.92 19.60
N ASP A 59 2.91 11.31 20.78
CA ASP A 59 3.18 9.89 21.01
C ASP A 59 2.28 8.98 20.16
N ALA A 60 1.06 9.44 19.83
CA ALA A 60 0.17 8.74 18.92
C ALA A 60 0.80 8.52 17.52
N ARG A 61 1.63 9.47 17.05
CA ARG A 61 2.33 9.34 15.77
C ARG A 61 3.46 8.31 15.83
N LYS A 62 4.18 8.26 16.96
CA LYS A 62 5.23 7.25 17.19
C LYS A 62 4.61 5.85 17.27
N GLN A 63 3.46 5.71 17.93
CA GLN A 63 2.71 4.46 17.99
C GLN A 63 2.25 4.03 16.60
N ALA A 64 1.63 4.92 15.81
CA ALA A 64 1.22 4.62 14.43
C ALA A 64 2.37 4.11 13.57
N ILE A 65 3.53 4.77 13.61
CA ILE A 65 4.73 4.33 12.87
C ILE A 65 5.17 2.94 13.33
N LYS A 66 5.22 2.66 14.64
CA LYS A 66 5.62 1.34 15.17
C LYS A 66 4.70 0.22 14.67
N ARG A 67 3.38 0.45 14.60
CA ARG A 67 2.40 -0.52 14.09
C ARG A 67 2.55 -0.85 12.61
N HIS A 68 2.94 0.14 11.81
CA HIS A 68 3.21 -0.08 10.38
C HIS A 68 4.60 -0.61 10.09
N LEU A 69 5.45 -0.77 11.12
CA LEU A 69 6.78 -1.37 11.05
C LEU A 69 6.78 -2.86 11.43
N GLU A 70 5.60 -3.43 11.67
CA GLU A 70 5.44 -4.87 11.79
C GLU A 70 5.63 -5.58 10.46
N PHE A 71 5.99 -6.86 10.53
CA PHE A 71 6.26 -7.70 9.37
C PHE A 71 5.10 -7.61 8.37
N PHE A 72 5.43 -7.25 7.13
CA PHE A 72 4.49 -7.23 6.02
C PHE A 72 5.17 -7.76 4.77
N ASN A 73 4.57 -8.80 4.17
CA ASN A 73 5.01 -9.36 2.92
C ASN A 73 3.81 -9.72 2.05
N THR A 74 3.69 -9.06 0.91
CA THR A 74 2.73 -9.42 -0.12
C THR A 74 3.25 -8.99 -1.48
N HIS A 75 2.54 -9.39 -2.52
CA HIS A 75 2.88 -8.98 -3.86
C HIS A 75 2.62 -7.47 -4.03
N PRO A 76 3.60 -6.66 -4.49
CA PRO A 76 3.53 -5.19 -4.46
C PRO A 76 2.33 -4.61 -5.21
N TYR A 77 1.89 -5.23 -6.31
CA TYR A 77 0.71 -4.78 -7.07
C TYR A 77 -0.61 -4.99 -6.34
N VAL A 78 -0.69 -5.99 -5.45
CA VAL A 78 -1.90 -6.29 -4.65
C VAL A 78 -1.79 -5.73 -3.23
N ALA A 79 -0.73 -5.00 -2.91
CA ALA A 79 -0.58 -4.31 -1.63
C ALA A 79 -1.47 -3.05 -1.53
N ALA A 80 -1.90 -2.48 -2.67
CA ALA A 80 -2.70 -1.26 -2.72
C ALA A 80 -4.07 -1.38 -2.00
N PRO A 81 -4.86 -2.46 -2.19
CA PRO A 81 -6.06 -2.71 -1.39
C PRO A 81 -5.80 -2.75 0.12
N VAL A 82 -4.68 -3.36 0.55
CA VAL A 82 -4.34 -3.45 1.99
C VAL A 82 -4.01 -2.08 2.55
N LEU A 83 -3.25 -1.27 1.80
CA LEU A 83 -2.98 0.12 2.15
C LEU A 83 -4.29 0.92 2.27
N GLY A 84 -5.22 0.76 1.33
CA GLY A 84 -6.53 1.42 1.36
C GLY A 84 -7.37 1.08 2.59
N VAL A 85 -7.49 -0.21 2.92
CA VAL A 85 -8.21 -0.67 4.13
C VAL A 85 -7.53 -0.13 5.39
N THR A 86 -6.20 -0.20 5.44
CA THR A 86 -5.43 0.28 6.59
C THR A 86 -5.58 1.80 6.79
N LEU A 87 -5.62 2.57 5.70
CA LEU A 87 -5.87 4.02 5.73
C LEU A 87 -7.26 4.34 6.30
N ALA A 88 -8.30 3.62 5.85
CA ALA A 88 -9.66 3.80 6.34
C ALA A 88 -9.78 3.47 7.84
N MET A 89 -9.08 2.41 8.30
CA MET A 89 -9.02 2.08 9.73
C MET A 89 -8.30 3.14 10.56
N GLU A 90 -7.16 3.66 10.09
CA GLU A 90 -6.44 4.73 10.79
C GLU A 90 -7.24 6.05 10.80
N GLU A 91 -8.02 6.34 9.75
CA GLU A 91 -8.96 7.46 9.72
C GLU A 91 -10.08 7.31 10.77
N GLN A 92 -10.75 6.15 10.81
CA GLN A 92 -11.77 5.87 11.82
C GLN A 92 -11.23 5.98 13.24
N ARG A 93 -10.02 5.46 13.47
CA ARG A 93 -9.34 5.55 14.77
C ARG A 93 -9.00 6.98 15.16
N ALA A 94 -8.49 7.78 14.22
CA ALA A 94 -8.19 9.19 14.47
C ALA A 94 -9.45 10.01 14.79
N ASN A 95 -10.62 9.57 14.31
CA ASN A 95 -11.93 10.15 14.60
C ASN A 95 -12.56 9.61 15.90
N GLY A 96 -11.89 8.72 16.63
CA GLY A 96 -12.31 8.25 17.95
C GLY A 96 -12.98 6.87 17.97
N ALA A 97 -12.92 6.10 16.88
CA ALA A 97 -13.33 4.69 16.92
C ALA A 97 -12.34 3.87 17.77
N GLU A 98 -12.87 2.98 18.61
CA GLU A 98 -12.09 2.01 19.40
C GLU A 98 -11.56 0.88 18.50
N ILE A 99 -10.57 1.21 17.66
CA ILE A 99 -9.84 0.24 16.84
C ILE A 99 -8.55 -0.11 17.57
N ASP A 100 -8.45 -1.38 17.97
CA ASP A 100 -7.25 -1.91 18.62
C ASP A 100 -6.05 -1.99 17.66
N ASP A 101 -4.84 -1.86 18.22
CA ASP A 101 -3.58 -2.04 17.49
C ASP A 101 -3.52 -3.44 16.85
N GLY A 102 -3.95 -4.45 17.59
CA GLY A 102 -3.98 -5.84 17.13
C GLY A 102 -4.97 -6.08 15.99
N ALA A 103 -6.07 -5.33 15.92
CA ALA A 103 -7.04 -5.46 14.83
C ALA A 103 -6.45 -5.00 13.48
N ILE A 104 -5.72 -3.89 13.48
CA ILE A 104 -5.05 -3.37 12.27
C ILE A 104 -3.99 -4.37 11.79
N ASN A 105 -3.20 -4.92 12.70
CA ASN A 105 -2.16 -5.88 12.34
C ASN A 105 -2.75 -7.25 11.96
N GLY A 106 -3.84 -7.67 12.61
CA GLY A 106 -4.59 -8.88 12.26
C GLY A 106 -5.14 -8.82 10.83
N ILE A 107 -5.67 -7.68 10.40
CA ILE A 107 -6.14 -7.50 9.01
C ILE A 107 -4.96 -7.52 8.04
N LYS A 108 -3.84 -6.87 8.36
CA LYS A 108 -2.64 -6.95 7.51
C LYS A 108 -2.18 -8.39 7.35
N VAL A 109 -1.97 -9.13 8.44
CA VAL A 109 -1.49 -10.52 8.42
C VAL A 109 -2.50 -11.43 7.73
N GLY A 110 -3.79 -11.25 8.00
CA GLY A 110 -4.87 -12.01 7.37
C GLY A 110 -4.96 -11.79 5.86
N LEU A 111 -4.64 -10.57 5.38
CA LEU A 111 -4.63 -10.24 3.95
C LEU A 111 -3.31 -10.59 3.26
N MET A 112 -2.18 -10.64 3.98
CA MET A 112 -0.87 -11.00 3.41
C MET A 112 -0.90 -12.36 2.71
N GLY A 113 -1.41 -13.39 3.39
CA GLY A 113 -1.45 -14.76 2.88
C GLY A 113 -2.21 -14.93 1.55
N PRO A 114 -3.51 -14.63 1.49
CA PRO A 114 -4.31 -14.80 0.28
C PRO A 114 -3.84 -13.88 -0.86
N LEU A 115 -3.45 -12.63 -0.57
CA LEU A 115 -3.00 -11.72 -1.61
C LEU A 115 -1.62 -12.09 -2.16
N ALA A 116 -0.70 -12.61 -1.33
CA ALA A 116 0.56 -13.15 -1.83
C ALA A 116 0.31 -14.39 -2.71
N GLY A 117 -0.53 -15.32 -2.23
CA GLY A 117 -0.84 -16.56 -2.94
C GLY A 117 -1.57 -16.36 -4.28
N VAL A 118 -2.39 -15.31 -4.41
CA VAL A 118 -3.07 -14.97 -5.68
C VAL A 118 -2.23 -14.05 -6.55
N GLY A 119 -1.56 -13.07 -5.95
CA GLY A 119 -0.77 -12.07 -6.67
C GLY A 119 0.44 -12.68 -7.37
N ASP A 120 1.14 -13.60 -6.72
CA ASP A 120 2.36 -14.19 -7.28
C ASP A 120 2.14 -15.00 -8.58
N PRO A 121 1.21 -15.97 -8.66
CA PRO A 121 0.98 -16.70 -9.90
C PRO A 121 0.36 -15.83 -11.00
N ILE A 122 -0.44 -14.81 -10.66
CA ILE A 122 -1.03 -13.92 -11.66
C ILE A 122 0.06 -13.03 -12.26
N PHE A 123 0.77 -12.25 -11.45
CA PHE A 123 1.67 -11.24 -11.99
C PHE A 123 3.01 -11.81 -12.43
N TRP A 124 3.65 -12.65 -11.60
CA TRP A 124 4.93 -13.28 -11.97
C TRP A 124 4.73 -14.48 -12.89
N GLY A 125 3.65 -15.25 -12.72
CA GLY A 125 3.41 -16.49 -13.44
C GLY A 125 2.68 -16.35 -14.77
N THR A 126 1.80 -15.36 -14.96
CA THR A 126 1.02 -15.23 -16.20
C THR A 126 1.26 -13.89 -16.89
N VAL A 127 0.96 -12.77 -16.25
CA VAL A 127 1.07 -11.42 -16.84
C VAL A 127 2.48 -11.17 -17.38
N ARG A 128 3.51 -11.23 -16.53
CA ARG A 128 4.89 -10.93 -16.93
C ARG A 128 5.41 -11.84 -18.06
N PRO A 129 5.33 -13.18 -17.99
CA PRO A 129 5.83 -14.03 -19.06
C PRO A 129 5.00 -13.95 -20.34
N VAL A 130 3.68 -13.76 -20.27
CA VAL A 130 2.84 -13.57 -21.47
C VAL A 130 3.20 -12.28 -22.19
N PHE A 131 3.33 -11.16 -21.46
CA PHE A 131 3.74 -9.90 -22.06
C PHE A 131 5.20 -9.90 -22.51
N ALA A 132 6.08 -10.63 -21.83
CA ALA A 132 7.46 -10.85 -22.29
C ALA A 132 7.49 -11.67 -23.58
N ALA A 133 6.69 -12.73 -23.71
CA ALA A 133 6.61 -13.55 -24.91
C ALA A 133 6.02 -12.78 -26.10
N LEU A 134 4.95 -12.01 -25.88
CA LEU A 134 4.38 -11.12 -26.89
C LEU A 134 5.37 -10.02 -27.31
N GLY A 135 6.04 -9.39 -26.35
CA GLY A 135 7.07 -8.38 -26.59
C GLY A 135 8.29 -8.93 -27.34
N ALA A 136 8.74 -10.14 -27.00
CA ALA A 136 9.83 -10.83 -27.68
C ALA A 136 9.46 -11.19 -29.12
N GLY A 137 8.25 -11.69 -29.36
CA GLY A 137 7.76 -11.99 -30.72
C GLY A 137 7.73 -10.76 -31.63
N ILE A 138 7.35 -9.60 -31.09
CA ILE A 138 7.34 -8.32 -31.82
C ILE A 138 8.74 -7.71 -31.93
N ALA A 139 9.64 -7.96 -30.97
CA ALA A 139 11.02 -7.50 -31.04
C ALA A 139 11.83 -8.28 -32.10
N MET A 140 11.54 -9.56 -32.29
CA MET A 140 12.16 -10.39 -33.34
C MET A 140 11.85 -9.89 -34.76
N SER A 141 10.76 -9.15 -34.97
CA SER A 141 10.44 -8.52 -36.26
C SER A 141 11.11 -7.15 -36.47
N GLY A 142 11.98 -6.71 -35.56
CA GLY A 142 12.80 -5.50 -35.70
C GLY A 142 12.11 -4.19 -35.28
N SER A 143 10.93 -4.27 -34.65
CA SER A 143 10.16 -3.08 -34.25
C SER A 143 10.45 -2.62 -32.81
N LEU A 144 10.73 -1.32 -32.65
CA LEU A 144 10.93 -0.65 -31.34
C LEU A 144 9.66 -0.65 -30.46
N LEU A 145 8.52 -1.09 -30.99
CA LEU A 145 7.25 -1.24 -30.26
C LEU A 145 7.29 -2.38 -29.25
N GLY A 146 8.10 -3.43 -29.45
CA GLY A 146 8.21 -4.56 -28.51
C GLY A 146 8.69 -4.14 -27.11
N PRO A 147 9.84 -3.45 -26.99
CA PRO A 147 10.32 -2.89 -25.73
C PRO A 147 9.35 -1.89 -25.09
N LEU A 148 8.68 -1.06 -25.89
CA LEU A 148 7.72 -0.06 -25.40
C LEU A 148 6.42 -0.70 -24.87
N LEU A 149 5.94 -1.79 -25.48
CA LEU A 149 4.81 -2.57 -24.97
C LEU A 149 5.14 -3.27 -23.66
N PHE A 150 6.35 -3.85 -23.56
CA PHE A 150 6.82 -4.46 -22.32
C PHE A 150 6.96 -3.41 -21.20
N LEU A 151 7.52 -2.24 -21.50
CA LEU A 151 7.69 -1.17 -20.52
C LEU A 151 6.36 -0.57 -20.08
N SER A 152 5.45 -0.28 -21.02
CA SER A 152 4.15 0.34 -20.73
C SER A 152 3.21 -0.59 -19.97
N CYS A 153 3.17 -1.88 -20.30
CA CYS A 153 2.35 -2.84 -19.56
C CYS A 153 2.91 -3.08 -18.14
N SER A 154 4.23 -3.17 -18.01
CA SER A 154 4.89 -3.36 -16.71
C SER A 154 4.70 -2.15 -15.78
N THR A 155 4.68 -0.92 -16.31
CA THR A 155 4.41 0.29 -15.51
C THR A 155 2.93 0.47 -15.17
N ARG A 156 2.01 0.06 -16.05
CA ARG A 156 0.57 0.21 -15.81
C ARG A 156 -0.01 -0.78 -14.81
N CYS A 157 0.62 -1.94 -14.59
CA CYS A 157 0.21 -2.80 -13.48
C CYS A 157 0.55 -2.21 -12.10
N VAL A 158 1.42 -1.19 -12.04
CA VAL A 158 1.78 -0.47 -10.81
C VAL A 158 0.82 0.70 -10.53
N CYS A 159 0.03 1.13 -11.53
CA CYS A 159 -0.81 2.33 -11.48
C CYS A 159 -2.30 1.99 -11.48
#